data_AF-A0A3Q4G3R9-F1
#
_entry.id   AF-A0A3Q4G3R9-F1
#
_cell.length_a   1.000
_cell.length_b   1.000
_cell.length_c   1.000
_cell.angle_alpha   90.00
_cell.angle_beta   90.00
_cell.angle_gamma   90.00
#
_symmetry.space_group_name_H-M   'P 1'
#
loop_
_entity.id
_entity.type
_entity.pdbx_description
1 polymer ?
#
loop_
_entity_poly.entity_id
_entity_poly.type
_entity_poly.pdbx_seq_one_letter_code
_entity_poly.pdbx_strand_id
1 'polypeptide(L)'
;MKEEQELVFIINGISAVCLADTGVCGQFTYTAEEYQAVQDALRQKLGPEYISTRMAGGGQKVCYIEGHRVISLANEMFGYNGWSHSISQQNVDFIDLINGKFYVGVSAFVKVQLKVG
;
A
#
# COMPACT_ATOMS: atom_id res chain seq x y z
N MET A 1 -20.66 4.55 13.87
CA MET A 1 -20.48 5.16 12.53
C MET A 1 -19.08 5.80 12.43
N LYS A 2 -18.00 5.01 12.56
CA LYS A 2 -16.62 5.41 12.20
C LYS A 2 -15.85 4.10 11.97
N GLU A 3 -16.20 3.44 10.87
CA GLU A 3 -15.77 2.06 10.53
C GLU A 3 -15.07 2.04 9.16
N GLU A 4 -14.24 3.06 8.87
CA GLU A 4 -13.51 3.17 7.59
C GLU A 4 -12.02 3.53 7.76
N GLN A 5 -11.43 3.32 8.94
CA GLN A 5 -10.04 3.71 9.22
C GLN A 5 -9.06 2.53 9.10
N GLU A 6 -9.20 1.73 8.04
CA GLU A 6 -8.26 0.64 7.74
C GLU A 6 -7.39 0.80 6.51
N LEU A 7 -7.48 1.96 5.86
CA LEU A 7 -6.48 2.35 4.87
C LEU A 7 -5.50 3.39 5.44
N VAL A 8 -5.17 3.27 6.72
CA VAL A 8 -4.00 3.95 7.30
C VAL A 8 -2.78 3.10 6.92
N PHE A 9 -2.35 3.22 5.67
CA PHE A 9 -0.97 2.93 5.30
C PHE A 9 -0.11 3.68 6.31
N ILE A 10 0.58 2.94 7.18
CA ILE A 10 1.50 3.38 8.22
C ILE A 10 2.22 4.69 7.82
N ILE A 11 1.63 5.83 8.21
CA ILE A 11 2.02 7.17 7.72
C ILE A 11 3.34 7.63 8.35
N ASN A 12 3.87 6.88 9.34
CA ASN A 12 5.17 7.13 9.96
C ASN A 12 6.26 6.12 9.55
N GLY A 13 5.93 5.09 8.76
CA GLY A 13 6.87 4.02 8.41
C GLY A 13 7.08 3.80 6.92
N ILE A 14 6.06 4.08 6.10
CA ILE A 14 6.17 3.91 4.63
C ILE A 14 6.84 5.12 3.98
N SER A 15 6.87 6.28 4.64
CA SER A 15 7.56 7.47 4.12
C SER A 15 9.07 7.24 3.90
N ALA A 16 9.67 6.22 4.53
CA ALA A 16 11.09 5.88 4.32
C ALA A 16 11.36 5.06 3.04
N VAL A 17 10.32 4.53 2.37
CA VAL A 17 10.48 3.83 1.08
C VAL A 17 10.33 4.79 -0.10
N CYS A 18 10.05 6.07 0.16
CA CYS A 18 10.19 7.16 -0.81
C CYS A 18 11.68 7.46 -1.08
N LEU A 19 12.50 6.46 -1.38
CA LEU A 19 13.74 6.72 -2.11
C LEU A 19 13.30 7.02 -3.55
N ALA A 20 13.49 8.27 -3.93
CA ALA A 20 13.26 8.77 -5.27
C ALA A 20 14.11 7.96 -6.26
N ASP A 21 13.55 6.89 -6.80
CA ASP A 21 14.06 6.31 -8.03
C ASP A 21 13.48 7.12 -9.17
N THR A 22 14.25 8.08 -9.67
CA THR A 22 13.97 8.81 -10.92
C THR A 22 14.22 7.90 -12.12
N GLY A 23 13.70 6.67 -12.09
CA GLY A 23 13.70 5.73 -13.18
C GLY A 23 12.53 5.99 -14.12
N VAL A 24 12.77 5.94 -15.43
CA VAL A 24 11.74 6.12 -16.47
C VAL A 24 10.76 4.94 -16.42
N CYS A 25 9.71 5.07 -15.61
CA CYS A 25 8.55 4.17 -15.59
C CYS A 25 7.49 4.74 -16.54
N GLY A 26 7.00 3.97 -17.51
CA GLY A 26 5.94 4.39 -18.44
C GLY A 26 6.27 4.38 -19.93
N GLN A 27 7.36 3.72 -20.35
CA GLN A 27 7.71 3.56 -21.78
C GLN A 27 7.94 2.10 -22.21
N PHE A 28 7.75 1.14 -21.31
CA PHE A 28 7.96 -0.28 -21.61
C PHE A 28 6.62 -0.95 -21.93
N THR A 29 6.61 -1.96 -22.78
CA THR A 29 5.42 -2.78 -23.05
C THR A 29 5.62 -4.18 -22.47
N TYR A 30 4.56 -4.78 -21.94
CA TYR A 30 4.59 -6.20 -21.58
C TYR A 30 4.67 -7.05 -22.85
N THR A 31 5.48 -8.11 -22.83
CA THR A 31 5.35 -9.18 -23.84
C THR A 31 4.06 -9.95 -23.61
N ALA A 32 3.58 -10.70 -24.61
CA ALA A 32 2.36 -11.50 -24.45
C ALA A 32 2.49 -12.54 -23.34
N GLU A 33 3.67 -13.15 -23.21
CA GLU A 33 4.00 -14.13 -22.18
C GLU A 33 4.03 -13.51 -20.79
N GLU A 34 4.68 -12.35 -20.65
CA GLU A 34 4.78 -11.63 -19.38
C GLU A 34 3.40 -11.14 -18.93
N TYR A 35 2.60 -10.62 -19.86
CA TYR A 35 1.21 -10.22 -19.61
C TYR A 35 0.38 -11.40 -19.10
N GLN A 36 0.44 -12.54 -19.77
CA GLN A 36 -0.33 -13.73 -19.39
C GLN A 36 0.11 -14.26 -18.02
N ALA A 37 1.41 -14.35 -17.76
CA ALA A 37 1.94 -14.79 -16.48
C ALA A 37 1.51 -13.89 -15.31
N VAL A 38 1.62 -12.57 -15.47
CA VAL A 38 1.15 -11.59 -14.48
C VAL A 38 -0.36 -11.69 -14.28
N GLN A 39 -1.12 -11.82 -15.37
CA GLN A 39 -2.58 -11.93 -15.33
C GLN A 39 -3.06 -13.19 -14.61
N ASP A 40 -2.37 -14.31 -14.77
CA ASP A 40 -2.69 -15.57 -14.09
C ASP A 40 -2.28 -15.53 -12.62
N ALA A 41 -1.12 -14.94 -12.30
CA ALA A 41 -0.66 -14.79 -10.93
C ALA A 41 -1.57 -13.86 -10.11
N LEU A 42 -2.03 -12.73 -10.67
CA LEU A 42 -2.94 -11.79 -10.00
C LEU A 42 -4.33 -12.38 -9.67
N ARG A 43 -4.71 -13.49 -10.31
CA ARG A 43 -5.97 -14.20 -10.00
C ARG A 43 -5.86 -15.09 -8.76
N GLN A 44 -4.64 -15.40 -8.32
CA GLN A 44 -4.43 -16.24 -7.15
C GLN A 44 -4.74 -15.46 -5.88
N LYS A 45 -5.41 -16.13 -4.94
CA LYS A 45 -5.62 -15.58 -3.59
C LYS A 45 -4.37 -15.79 -2.77
N LEU A 46 -4.06 -14.81 -1.92
CA LEU A 46 -3.00 -14.96 -0.95
C LEU A 46 -3.36 -16.02 0.09
N GLY A 47 -2.36 -16.82 0.47
CA GLY A 47 -2.49 -17.78 1.56
C GLY A 47 -2.58 -17.10 2.93
N PRO A 48 -2.98 -17.85 3.97
CA PRO A 48 -3.12 -17.33 5.33
C PRO A 48 -1.82 -16.77 5.92
N GLU A 49 -0.65 -17.18 5.41
CA GLU A 49 0.67 -16.69 5.81
C GLU A 49 0.91 -15.20 5.52
N TYR A 50 0.11 -14.60 4.62
CA TYR A 50 0.15 -13.17 4.34
C TYR A 50 -0.83 -12.36 5.20
N ILE A 51 -1.73 -13.02 5.92
CA ILE A 51 -2.83 -12.38 6.64
C ILE A 51 -2.49 -12.21 8.11
N SER A 52 -2.42 -10.96 8.54
CA SER A 52 -2.32 -10.56 9.94
C SER A 52 -3.68 -10.16 10.50
N THR A 53 -3.83 -10.23 11.83
CA THR A 53 -5.08 -9.81 12.50
C THR A 53 -4.80 -8.89 13.68
N ARG A 54 -5.64 -7.88 13.85
CA ARG A 54 -5.65 -7.02 15.03
C ARG A 54 -7.05 -6.91 15.64
N MET A 55 -7.12 -6.55 16.92
CA MET A 55 -8.39 -6.20 17.57
C MET A 55 -8.75 -4.75 17.23
N ALA A 56 -9.96 -4.54 16.73
CA ALA A 56 -10.55 -3.22 16.51
C ALA A 56 -11.49 -2.83 17.68
N GLY A 57 -12.04 -1.62 17.59
CA GLY A 57 -13.07 -1.16 18.51
C GLY A 57 -14.26 -2.13 18.54
N GLY A 58 -14.92 -2.26 19.69
CA GLY A 58 -16.06 -3.17 19.84
C GLY A 58 -15.69 -4.66 19.90
N GLY A 59 -14.39 -5.01 19.98
CA GLY A 59 -13.94 -6.39 20.15
C GLY A 59 -13.91 -7.23 18.87
N GLN A 60 -14.12 -6.60 17.71
CA GLN A 60 -14.02 -7.27 16.42
C GLN A 60 -12.56 -7.50 16.04
N LYS A 61 -12.28 -8.63 15.37
CA LYS A 61 -10.99 -8.89 14.73
C LYS A 61 -11.04 -8.40 13.30
N VAL A 62 -9.98 -7.74 12.87
CA VAL A 62 -9.86 -7.27 11.50
C VAL A 62 -8.57 -7.78 10.89
N CYS A 63 -8.68 -8.23 9.65
CA CYS A 63 -7.62 -8.88 8.89
C CYS A 63 -6.98 -7.89 7.93
N TYR A 64 -5.64 -7.87 7.88
CA TYR A 64 -4.88 -6.98 7.00
C TYR A 64 -3.58 -7.66 6.53
N ILE A 65 -2.95 -7.10 5.51
CA ILE A 65 -1.62 -7.53 5.04
C ILE A 65 -0.62 -6.47 5.48
N GLU A 66 0.51 -6.90 6.04
CA GLU A 66 1.56 -5.97 6.47
C GLU A 66 2.22 -5.28 5.28
N GLY A 67 2.57 -3.99 5.43
CA GLY A 67 3.09 -3.18 4.33
C GLY A 67 4.33 -3.78 3.65
N HIS A 68 5.27 -4.34 4.42
CA HIS A 68 6.47 -4.95 3.86
C HIS A 68 6.16 -6.17 2.96
N ARG A 69 5.08 -6.93 3.29
CA ARG A 69 4.64 -8.07 2.48
C ARG A 69 4.08 -7.61 1.15
N VAL A 70 3.28 -6.54 1.14
CA VAL A 70 2.75 -5.95 -0.09
C VAL A 70 3.89 -5.45 -1.00
N ILE A 71 4.92 -4.82 -0.43
CA ILE A 71 6.09 -4.37 -1.19
C ILE A 71 6.85 -5.55 -1.80
N SER A 72 7.11 -6.61 -1.02
CA SER A 72 7.75 -7.84 -1.52
C SER A 72 6.93 -8.49 -2.64
N LEU A 73 5.61 -8.62 -2.46
CA LEU A 73 4.72 -9.17 -3.48
C LEU A 73 4.77 -8.35 -4.78
N ALA A 74 4.76 -7.01 -4.69
CA ALA A 74 4.86 -6.16 -5.86
C ALA A 74 6.21 -6.32 -6.58
N ASN A 75 7.31 -6.43 -5.82
CA ASN A 75 8.65 -6.68 -6.39
C ASN A 75 8.77 -8.06 -7.04
N GLU A 76 8.14 -9.10 -6.47
CA GLU A 76 8.11 -10.44 -7.05
C GLU A 76 7.25 -10.49 -8.32
N MET A 77 6.12 -9.77 -8.33
CA MET A 77 5.15 -9.80 -9.44
C MET A 77 5.57 -8.92 -10.62
N PHE A 78 6.12 -7.72 -10.35
CA PHE A 78 6.42 -6.73 -11.38
C PHE A 78 7.91 -6.50 -11.56
N GLY A 79 8.77 -7.00 -10.66
CA GLY A 79 10.18 -6.63 -10.60
C GLY A 79 10.38 -5.29 -9.89
N TYR A 80 11.55 -5.10 -9.27
CA TYR A 80 11.85 -3.89 -8.50
C TYR A 80 11.74 -2.57 -9.28
N ASN A 81 11.91 -2.63 -10.61
CA ASN A 81 11.80 -1.49 -11.54
C ASN A 81 10.52 -1.53 -12.39
N GLY A 82 9.66 -2.53 -12.20
CA GLY A 82 8.44 -2.69 -13.00
C GLY A 82 7.21 -2.01 -12.45
N TRP A 83 7.32 -1.45 -11.24
CA TRP A 83 6.28 -0.64 -10.61
C TRP A 83 6.91 0.51 -9.84
N SER A 84 6.11 1.55 -9.62
CA SER A 84 6.46 2.70 -8.80
C SER A 84 5.22 3.19 -8.06
N HIS A 85 5.44 4.02 -7.04
CA HIS A 85 4.36 4.72 -6.37
C HIS A 85 4.77 6.15 -6.05
N SER A 86 3.79 7.03 -5.92
CA SER A 86 3.99 8.42 -5.48
C SER A 86 2.86 8.85 -4.58
N ILE A 87 3.15 9.75 -3.64
CA ILE A 87 2.15 10.41 -2.81
C ILE A 87 1.74 11.68 -3.54
N SER A 88 0.52 11.72 -4.07
CA SER A 88 0.02 12.89 -4.81
C SER A 88 -0.50 13.99 -3.88
N GLN A 89 -1.04 13.61 -2.73
CA GLN A 89 -1.50 14.54 -1.71
C GLN A 89 -1.42 13.86 -0.33
N GLN A 90 -1.08 14.64 0.69
CA GLN A 90 -1.16 14.22 2.09
C GLN A 90 -1.77 15.38 2.87
N ASN A 91 -2.80 15.09 3.67
CA ASN A 91 -3.54 16.10 4.41
C ASN A 91 -3.68 15.68 5.88
N VAL A 92 -3.51 16.64 6.79
CA VAL A 92 -3.85 16.45 8.19
C VAL A 92 -5.29 16.86 8.37
N ASP A 93 -6.16 15.89 8.66
CA ASP A 93 -7.60 16.11 8.74
C ASP A 93 -8.01 16.74 10.07
N PHE A 94 -7.37 16.33 11.17
CA PHE A 94 -7.56 16.94 12.49
C PHE A 94 -6.37 16.65 13.42
N ILE A 95 -6.19 17.53 14.41
CA ILE A 95 -5.29 17.36 15.55
C ILE A 95 -6.04 17.80 16.81
N ASP A 96 -6.41 16.85 17.66
CA ASP A 96 -7.12 17.10 18.91
C ASP A 96 -6.22 16.80 20.12
N LEU A 97 -6.28 17.65 21.15
CA LEU A 97 -5.64 17.41 22.45
C LEU A 97 -6.72 17.18 23.51
N ILE A 98 -6.83 15.94 24.00
CA ILE A 98 -7.84 15.54 24.99
C ILE A 98 -7.14 14.89 26.18
N ASN A 99 -7.29 15.47 27.37
CA ASN A 99 -6.68 14.99 28.62
C ASN A 99 -5.17 14.73 28.51
N GLY A 100 -4.44 15.64 27.85
CA GLY A 100 -3.00 15.53 27.64
C GLY A 100 -2.57 14.51 26.57
N LYS A 101 -3.51 13.91 25.83
CA LYS A 101 -3.22 12.98 24.73
C LYS A 101 -3.59 13.60 23.39
N PHE A 102 -2.72 13.45 22.39
CA PHE A 102 -3.00 13.86 21.02
C PHE A 102 -3.74 12.77 20.26
N TYR A 103 -4.71 13.19 19.44
CA TYR A 103 -5.44 12.37 18.49
C TYR A 103 -5.30 13.04 17.13
N VAL A 104 -4.73 12.32 16.16
CA VAL A 104 -4.38 12.89 14.86
C VAL A 104 -4.97 12.02 13.76
N GLY A 105 -5.70 12.65 12.83
CA GLY A 105 -6.14 12.04 11.58
C GLY A 105 -5.32 12.58 10.42
N VAL A 106 -4.78 11.70 9.59
CA VAL A 106 -4.05 12.07 8.37
C VAL A 106 -4.55 11.20 7.23
N SER A 107 -4.84 11.83 6.11
CA SER A 107 -5.21 11.18 4.86
C SER A 107 -4.09 11.33 3.82
N ALA A 108 -3.96 10.35 2.93
CA ALA A 108 -3.00 10.39 1.84
C ALA A 108 -3.60 9.79 0.57
N PHE A 109 -3.30 10.41 -0.57
CA PHE A 109 -3.59 9.89 -1.89
C PHE A 109 -2.29 9.32 -2.46
N VAL A 110 -2.30 8.01 -2.72
CA VAL A 110 -1.15 7.28 -3.26
C VAL A 110 -1.49 6.81 -4.67
N LYS A 111 -0.65 7.17 -5.63
CA LYS A 111 -0.73 6.69 -7.01
C LYS A 111 0.28 5.57 -7.19
N VAL A 112 -0.15 4.44 -7.72
CA VAL A 112 0.72 3.32 -8.13
C VAL A 112 0.73 3.26 -9.66
N GLN A 113 1.90 3.07 -10.26
CA GLN A 113 2.08 2.97 -11.70
C GLN A 113 2.96 1.77 -12.05
N LEU A 114 2.63 1.10 -13.16
CA LEU A 114 3.46 0.02 -13.72
C LEU A 114 4.37 0.58 -14.81
N LYS A 115 5.40 -0.20 -15.19
CA LYS A 115 6.36 0.15 -16.26
C LYS A 115 5.72 0.53 -17.60
N VAL A 116 4.47 0.10 -17.81
CA VAL A 116 3.67 0.35 -19.01
C VAL A 116 2.88 1.66 -19.01
N GLY A 117 2.83 2.38 -17.88
CA GLY A 117 2.16 3.68 -17.74
C GLY A 117 0.91 3.63 -16.86
#